data_AF-M0D6T7-F1
#
_entry.id   AF-M0D6T7-F1
#
_cell.length_a   1.000
_cell.length_b   1.000
_cell.length_c   1.000
_cell.angle_alpha   90.00
_cell.angle_beta   90.00
_cell.angle_gamma   90.00
#
_symmetry.space_group_name_H-M   'P 1'
#
loop_
_entity.id
_entity.type
_entity.pdbx_description
1 polymer ?
#
loop_
_entity_poly.entity_id
_entity_poly.type
_entity_poly.pdbx_seq_one_letter_code
_entity_poly.pdbx_strand_id
1 'polypeptide(L)'
;MTDSDRRTGGPRTSEEPSVPDAESAFVVEEGCSRCPDLVACRNRISWGNGPRDASVVVVGEAPGAGNPDAEEWRGGNYTGMAYTTRHSGGRVRRLLADAGHPDAYYTNAVKCFPCDGEGSNREPTDEERANCRPHLETELDAIEPEMVVATGKHATATMLAFDGRTLDGFVDSVLEPVELDAFDATLLPLLHPSYQDVWLSRLGYTDEEYREAIRARLP
;
A
#
# COMPACT_ATOMS: atom_id res chain seq x y z
N MET A 1 -33.57 8.17 -41.96
CA MET A 1 -34.34 7.02 -41.48
C MET A 1 -33.33 5.90 -41.31
N THR A 2 -32.57 5.89 -40.20
CA THR A 2 -32.82 5.13 -38.94
C THR A 2 -32.69 3.64 -39.21
N ASP A 3 -31.68 2.92 -38.73
CA ASP A 3 -31.28 2.60 -37.32
C ASP A 3 -29.78 2.24 -37.33
N SER A 4 -28.86 2.78 -36.52
CA SER A 4 -28.72 2.69 -35.05
C SER A 4 -28.65 1.28 -34.46
N ASP A 5 -27.72 0.44 -34.95
CA ASP A 5 -27.22 -0.68 -34.13
C ASP A 5 -26.14 -0.19 -33.16
N ARG A 6 -26.62 0.30 -32.00
CA ARG A 6 -25.83 0.43 -30.78
C ARG A 6 -25.41 -0.97 -30.34
N ARG A 7 -24.17 -1.36 -30.64
CA ARG A 7 -23.51 -2.44 -29.89
C ARG A 7 -23.31 -1.97 -28.46
N THR A 8 -24.15 -2.51 -27.59
CA THR A 8 -24.03 -2.48 -26.14
C THR A 8 -22.67 -3.07 -25.75
N GLY A 9 -21.79 -2.21 -25.23
CA GLY A 9 -20.59 -2.64 -24.54
C GLY A 9 -20.99 -3.37 -23.25
N GLY A 10 -20.66 -4.66 -23.17
CA GLY A 10 -20.72 -5.41 -21.91
C GLY A 10 -19.73 -4.83 -20.88
N PRO A 11 -19.83 -5.23 -19.61
CA PRO A 11 -18.93 -4.75 -18.56
C PRO A 11 -17.48 -5.08 -18.94
N ARG A 12 -16.64 -4.04 -18.99
CA ARG A 12 -15.20 -4.20 -19.23
C ARG A 12 -14.63 -5.06 -18.10
N THR A 13 -14.06 -6.20 -18.45
CA THR A 13 -13.14 -6.93 -17.57
C THR A 13 -12.03 -5.97 -17.14
N SER A 14 -11.77 -5.83 -15.84
CA SER A 14 -10.77 -4.92 -15.27
C SER A 14 -9.45 -5.00 -16.03
N GLU A 15 -9.10 -3.97 -16.80
CA GLU A 15 -7.74 -3.83 -17.33
C GLU A 15 -6.76 -3.85 -16.16
N GLU A 16 -5.59 -4.48 -16.32
CA GLU A 16 -4.57 -4.44 -15.28
C GLU A 16 -4.26 -2.97 -14.96
N PRO A 17 -4.12 -2.59 -13.67
CA PRO A 17 -3.71 -1.24 -13.33
C PRO A 17 -2.39 -0.94 -14.04
N SER A 18 -2.24 0.28 -14.56
CA SER A 18 -0.96 0.75 -15.11
C SER A 18 0.02 1.10 -13.99
N VAL A 19 1.32 1.12 -14.30
CA VAL A 19 2.31 1.66 -13.38
C VAL A 19 2.01 3.16 -13.18
N PRO A 20 2.05 3.69 -11.94
CA PRO A 20 1.87 5.12 -11.71
C PRO A 20 2.92 5.95 -12.46
N ASP A 21 2.53 7.15 -12.90
CA ASP A 21 3.45 8.11 -13.51
C ASP A 21 4.49 8.58 -12.47
N ALA A 22 5.74 8.78 -12.90
CA ALA A 22 6.80 9.27 -12.03
C ALA A 22 6.49 10.63 -11.39
N GLU A 23 5.72 11.49 -12.07
CA GLU A 23 5.28 12.80 -11.55
C GLU A 23 4.29 12.67 -10.38
N SER A 24 3.67 11.50 -10.19
CA SER A 24 2.76 11.25 -9.06
C SER A 24 3.49 11.02 -7.73
N ALA A 25 4.82 10.84 -7.75
CA ALA A 25 5.61 10.61 -6.54
C ALA A 25 5.60 11.83 -5.60
N PHE A 26 5.44 11.58 -4.29
CA PHE A 26 5.54 12.60 -3.25
C PHE A 26 6.92 12.61 -2.62
N VAL A 27 7.84 13.38 -3.19
CA VAL A 27 9.17 13.51 -2.60
C VAL A 27 9.10 14.38 -1.34
N VAL A 28 9.08 13.75 -0.16
CA VAL A 28 9.07 14.45 1.14
C VAL A 28 10.46 14.97 1.50
N GLU A 29 11.51 14.17 1.26
CA GLU A 29 12.90 14.57 1.54
C GLU A 29 13.84 14.04 0.47
N GLU A 30 14.58 14.91 -0.20
CA GLU A 30 15.60 14.45 -1.14
C GLU A 30 16.81 13.84 -0.40
N GLY A 31 17.17 12.62 -0.77
CA GLY A 31 18.44 12.01 -0.34
C GLY A 31 18.56 11.67 1.15
N CYS A 32 17.44 11.50 1.88
CA CYS A 32 17.43 11.13 3.30
C CYS A 32 18.45 10.04 3.65
N SER A 33 19.31 10.30 4.64
CA SER A 33 20.45 9.43 5.00
C SER A 33 20.42 8.93 6.46
N ARG A 34 19.26 9.02 7.12
CA ARG A 34 19.09 8.70 8.55
C ARG A 34 19.34 7.23 8.91
N CYS A 35 19.20 6.30 7.94
CA CYS A 35 19.38 4.87 8.16
C CYS A 35 20.52 4.32 7.30
N PRO A 36 21.75 4.18 7.83
CA PRO A 36 22.92 3.77 7.04
C PRO A 36 22.73 2.44 6.28
N ASP A 37 22.13 1.44 6.91
CA ASP A 37 21.93 0.12 6.30
C ASP A 37 20.93 0.19 5.13
N LEU A 38 19.83 0.93 5.29
CA LEU A 38 18.89 1.15 4.19
C LEU A 38 19.50 1.96 3.05
N VAL A 39 20.35 2.95 3.36
CA VAL A 39 21.06 3.75 2.36
C VAL A 39 22.02 2.88 1.55
N ALA A 40 22.71 1.94 2.19
CA ALA A 40 23.62 1.00 1.54
C ALA A 40 22.87 -0.02 0.66
N CYS A 41 21.65 -0.42 1.04
CA CYS A 41 20.85 -1.40 0.31
C CYS A 41 20.03 -0.81 -0.86
N ARG A 42 19.46 0.39 -0.68
CA ARG A 42 18.44 0.91 -1.62
C ARG A 42 19.04 1.36 -2.95
N ASN A 43 18.29 1.22 -4.03
CA ASN A 43 18.58 1.90 -5.30
C ASN A 43 17.93 3.29 -5.33
N ARG A 44 16.67 3.39 -4.86
CA ARG A 44 15.91 4.64 -4.74
C ARG A 44 15.15 4.67 -3.42
N ILE A 45 14.83 5.87 -2.95
CA ILE A 45 13.81 6.03 -1.90
C ILE A 45 12.45 5.87 -2.56
N SER A 46 11.63 4.98 -2.01
CA SER A 46 10.28 4.65 -2.47
C SER A 46 9.26 5.53 -1.78
N TRP A 47 8.99 6.68 -2.37
CA TRP A 47 7.99 7.64 -1.89
C TRP A 47 6.56 7.18 -2.20
N GLY A 48 5.60 7.75 -1.49
CA GLY A 48 4.20 7.51 -1.82
C GLY A 48 3.79 8.18 -3.14
N ASN A 49 2.73 7.69 -3.77
CA ASN A 49 2.30 8.14 -5.09
C ASN A 49 0.77 8.02 -5.27
N GLY A 50 0.20 8.89 -6.10
CA GLY A 50 -1.25 9.03 -6.30
C GLY A 50 -1.70 10.49 -6.15
N PRO A 51 -3.02 10.75 -6.21
CA PRO A 51 -3.59 12.08 -6.01
C PRO A 51 -3.30 12.61 -4.61
N ARG A 52 -3.28 13.94 -4.47
CA ARG A 52 -3.08 14.61 -3.17
C ARG A 52 -4.37 14.77 -2.36
N ASP A 53 -5.49 14.57 -3.01
CA ASP A 53 -6.86 14.66 -2.50
C ASP A 53 -7.52 13.27 -2.42
N ALA A 54 -6.72 12.21 -2.32
CA ALA A 54 -7.22 10.84 -2.28
C ALA A 54 -7.92 10.55 -0.94
N SER A 55 -9.18 10.13 -0.98
CA SER A 55 -9.93 9.73 0.22
C SER A 55 -9.42 8.44 0.86
N VAL A 56 -8.70 7.61 0.09
CA VAL A 56 -8.10 6.36 0.57
C VAL A 56 -6.58 6.38 0.40
N VAL A 57 -5.87 6.15 1.50
CA VAL A 57 -4.42 5.93 1.52
C VAL A 57 -4.12 4.47 1.84
N VAL A 58 -3.28 3.82 1.04
CA VAL A 58 -2.81 2.45 1.25
C VAL A 58 -1.39 2.48 1.80
N VAL A 59 -1.17 1.84 2.95
CA VAL A 59 0.13 1.79 3.64
C VAL A 59 0.66 0.36 3.70
N GLY A 60 1.87 0.19 3.16
CA GLY A 60 2.66 -1.04 3.26
C GLY A 60 3.77 -0.92 4.31
N GLU A 61 4.53 -1.99 4.49
CA GLU A 61 5.67 -2.00 5.43
C GLU A 61 6.88 -1.28 4.84
N ALA A 62 7.38 -1.76 3.70
CA ALA A 62 8.58 -1.26 3.03
C ALA A 62 8.53 -1.65 1.54
N PRO A 63 9.27 -0.97 0.65
CA PRO A 63 9.43 -1.44 -0.72
C PRO A 63 10.11 -2.82 -0.74
N GLY A 64 9.63 -3.71 -1.62
CA GLY A 64 10.27 -4.99 -1.90
C GLY A 64 11.54 -4.86 -2.75
N ALA A 65 12.33 -5.93 -2.82
CA ALA A 65 13.56 -6.00 -3.64
C ALA A 65 13.33 -5.54 -5.09
N GLY A 66 12.24 -6.02 -5.72
CA GLY A 66 11.86 -5.70 -7.09
C GLY A 66 12.53 -6.59 -8.13
N ASN A 67 12.34 -6.27 -9.40
CA ASN A 67 13.00 -6.91 -10.53
C ASN A 67 13.58 -5.81 -11.45
N PRO A 68 14.91 -5.62 -11.47
CA PRO A 68 15.53 -4.59 -12.31
C PRO A 68 15.36 -4.85 -13.81
N ASP A 69 15.15 -6.10 -14.22
CA ASP A 69 15.04 -6.53 -15.62
C ASP A 69 13.60 -6.44 -16.16
N ALA A 70 12.63 -6.13 -15.31
CA ALA A 70 11.25 -5.91 -15.76
C ALA A 70 11.11 -4.59 -16.53
N GLU A 71 10.36 -4.58 -17.62
CA GLU A 71 10.08 -3.36 -18.40
C GLU A 71 9.17 -2.40 -17.63
N GLU A 72 8.17 -2.95 -16.95
CA GLU A 72 7.23 -2.27 -16.08
C GLU A 72 7.18 -2.97 -14.72
N TRP A 73 6.67 -2.30 -13.68
CA TRP A 73 6.51 -2.91 -12.35
C TRP A 73 7.81 -3.41 -11.71
N ARG A 74 8.91 -2.67 -11.92
CA ARG A 74 10.25 -3.00 -11.40
C ARG A 74 10.33 -3.04 -9.86
N GLY A 75 9.35 -2.48 -9.15
CA GLY A 75 9.32 -2.40 -7.70
C GLY A 75 9.85 -1.08 -7.15
N GLY A 76 9.37 -0.70 -5.96
CA GLY A 76 9.64 0.61 -5.36
C GLY A 76 11.12 0.90 -5.13
N ASN A 77 11.94 -0.13 -4.91
CA ASN A 77 13.39 0.00 -4.83
C ASN A 77 13.99 0.59 -6.12
N TYR A 78 13.45 0.26 -7.29
CA TYR A 78 13.95 0.72 -8.60
C TYR A 78 13.13 1.86 -9.21
N THR A 79 11.82 1.90 -8.98
CA THR A 79 10.96 2.96 -9.51
C THR A 79 10.99 4.21 -8.64
N GLY A 80 11.29 4.08 -7.34
CA GLY A 80 11.16 5.18 -6.36
C GLY A 80 9.72 5.43 -5.92
N MET A 81 8.77 4.54 -6.26
CA MET A 81 7.34 4.67 -5.94
C MET A 81 6.79 3.44 -5.25
N ALA A 82 6.02 3.62 -4.18
CA ALA A 82 5.39 2.54 -3.43
C ALA A 82 4.38 1.72 -4.28
N TYR A 83 4.20 0.44 -3.92
CA TYR A 83 3.30 -0.49 -4.59
C TYR A 83 3.53 -0.62 -6.11
N THR A 84 4.78 -0.61 -6.58
CA THR A 84 5.12 -0.78 -8.00
C THR A 84 5.78 -2.12 -8.32
N THR A 85 5.57 -3.14 -7.48
CA THR A 85 5.89 -4.54 -7.81
C THR A 85 4.67 -5.22 -8.43
N ARG A 86 4.84 -6.16 -9.36
CA ARG A 86 3.69 -6.84 -9.98
C ARG A 86 2.94 -7.76 -9.01
N HIS A 87 3.66 -8.54 -8.19
CA HIS A 87 3.06 -9.59 -7.37
C HIS A 87 2.34 -9.10 -6.11
N SER A 88 2.79 -8.02 -5.49
CA SER A 88 2.10 -7.42 -4.33
C SER A 88 1.45 -6.09 -4.71
N GLY A 89 2.25 -5.14 -5.20
CA GLY A 89 1.80 -3.81 -5.61
C GLY A 89 0.59 -3.82 -6.55
N GLY A 90 0.74 -4.48 -7.70
CA GLY A 90 -0.31 -4.59 -8.72
C GLY A 90 -1.57 -5.31 -8.23
N ARG A 91 -1.44 -6.33 -7.38
CA ARG A 91 -2.59 -7.04 -6.79
C ARG A 91 -3.39 -6.14 -5.85
N VAL A 92 -2.72 -5.37 -4.99
CA VAL A 92 -3.39 -4.43 -4.09
C VAL A 92 -4.03 -3.30 -4.89
N ARG A 93 -3.34 -2.72 -5.87
CA ARG A 93 -3.92 -1.69 -6.75
C ARG A 93 -5.17 -2.17 -7.48
N ARG A 94 -5.14 -3.39 -8.01
CA ARG A 94 -6.30 -4.00 -8.64
C ARG A 94 -7.45 -4.19 -7.64
N LEU A 95 -7.15 -4.67 -6.44
CA LEU A 95 -8.14 -4.84 -5.38
C LEU A 95 -8.85 -3.51 -5.04
N LEU A 96 -8.09 -2.42 -4.86
CA LEU A 96 -8.66 -1.10 -4.57
C LEU A 96 -9.44 -0.55 -5.77
N ALA A 97 -8.94 -0.72 -7.00
CA ALA A 97 -9.66 -0.32 -8.21
C ALA A 97 -10.99 -1.07 -8.37
N ASP A 98 -10.98 -2.40 -8.17
CA ASP A 98 -12.18 -3.24 -8.18
C ASP A 98 -13.16 -2.87 -7.06
N ALA A 99 -12.66 -2.30 -5.96
CA ALA A 99 -13.46 -1.81 -4.84
C ALA A 99 -13.95 -0.37 -5.02
N GLY A 100 -13.63 0.31 -6.13
CA GLY A 100 -14.11 1.67 -6.42
C GLY A 100 -13.11 2.79 -6.16
N HIS A 101 -11.87 2.46 -5.76
CA HIS A 101 -10.81 3.43 -5.47
C HIS A 101 -9.60 3.24 -6.40
N PRO A 102 -9.75 3.41 -7.72
CA PRO A 102 -8.63 3.31 -8.67
C PRO A 102 -7.56 4.39 -8.42
N ASP A 103 -7.96 5.53 -7.86
CA ASP A 103 -7.13 6.70 -7.61
C ASP A 103 -6.69 6.81 -6.13
N ALA A 104 -6.55 5.69 -5.42
CA ALA A 104 -6.01 5.71 -4.07
C ALA A 104 -4.55 6.21 -4.04
N TYR A 105 -4.13 6.78 -2.92
CA TYR A 105 -2.72 7.11 -2.66
C TYR A 105 -2.00 5.90 -2.05
N TYR A 106 -0.79 5.58 -2.50
CA TYR A 106 -0.06 4.38 -2.09
C TYR A 106 1.29 4.76 -1.49
N THR A 107 1.61 4.26 -0.29
CA THR A 107 2.89 4.54 0.39
C THR A 107 3.35 3.39 1.29
N ASN A 108 4.54 3.48 1.89
CA ASN A 108 5.03 2.53 2.89
C ASN A 108 5.44 3.23 4.19
N ALA A 109 5.37 2.53 5.32
CA ALA A 109 5.89 2.99 6.60
C ALA A 109 7.39 3.30 6.55
N VAL A 110 8.17 2.38 5.98
CA VAL A 110 9.60 2.56 5.72
C VAL A 110 9.82 2.82 4.24
N LYS A 111 10.51 3.91 3.91
CA LYS A 111 10.62 4.40 2.53
C LYS A 111 11.71 3.72 1.71
N CYS A 112 12.56 2.89 2.31
CA CYS A 112 13.72 2.28 1.65
C CYS A 112 13.69 0.76 1.78
N PHE A 113 14.31 0.04 0.83
CA PHE A 113 14.33 -1.42 0.81
C PHE A 113 15.25 -1.98 1.91
N PRO A 114 14.72 -2.73 2.89
CA PRO A 114 15.52 -3.35 3.95
C PRO A 114 16.08 -4.69 3.46
N CYS A 115 17.26 -4.68 2.83
CA CYS A 115 17.85 -5.91 2.31
C CYS A 115 18.36 -6.84 3.43
N ASP A 116 18.15 -8.15 3.27
CA ASP A 116 18.67 -9.19 4.18
C ASP A 116 20.06 -9.71 3.81
N GLY A 117 20.59 -9.29 2.64
CA GLY A 117 21.85 -9.77 2.07
C GLY A 117 21.71 -11.00 1.16
N GLU A 118 20.53 -11.62 1.11
CA GLU A 118 20.22 -12.81 0.27
C GLU A 118 19.25 -12.48 -0.88
N GLY A 119 18.89 -11.20 -1.04
CA GLY A 119 18.04 -10.70 -2.13
C GLY A 119 16.56 -10.61 -1.76
N SER A 120 16.23 -10.68 -0.47
CA SER A 120 14.87 -10.50 0.03
C SER A 120 14.81 -9.38 1.09
N ASN A 121 13.62 -9.13 1.60
CA ASN A 121 13.37 -8.18 2.67
C ASN A 121 13.65 -8.85 4.02
N ARG A 122 14.47 -8.20 4.85
CA ARG A 122 14.37 -8.35 6.31
C ARG A 122 13.28 -7.42 6.84
N GLU A 123 12.86 -7.64 8.07
CA GLU A 123 12.04 -6.65 8.78
C GLU A 123 12.86 -5.37 9.02
N PRO A 124 12.29 -4.17 8.81
CA PRO A 124 12.91 -2.94 9.28
C PRO A 124 13.10 -2.95 10.80
N THR A 125 14.16 -2.32 11.28
CA THR A 125 14.38 -2.17 12.73
C THR A 125 13.45 -1.12 13.33
N ASP A 126 13.31 -1.10 14.66
CA ASP A 126 12.57 -0.04 15.36
C ASP A 126 13.14 1.36 15.07
N GLU A 127 14.46 1.47 14.99
CA GLU A 127 15.14 2.73 14.63
C GLU A 127 14.81 3.15 13.20
N GLU A 128 14.81 2.23 12.24
CA GLU A 128 14.44 2.52 10.85
C GLU A 128 12.99 2.97 10.71
N ARG A 129 12.08 2.34 11.45
CA ARG A 129 10.68 2.76 11.55
C ARG A 129 10.57 4.15 12.17
N ALA A 130 11.25 4.39 13.29
CA ALA A 130 11.24 5.69 13.97
C ALA A 130 11.78 6.81 13.06
N ASN A 131 12.86 6.55 12.32
CA ASN A 131 13.47 7.51 11.39
C ASN A 131 12.55 7.84 10.20
N CYS A 132 11.77 6.86 9.71
CA CYS A 132 10.83 7.05 8.60
C CYS A 132 9.45 7.56 9.03
N ARG A 133 9.08 7.42 10.31
CA ARG A 133 7.76 7.84 10.83
C ARG A 133 7.40 9.29 10.45
N PRO A 134 8.27 10.30 10.61
CA PRO A 134 7.94 11.67 10.21
C PRO A 134 7.64 11.84 8.72
N HIS A 135 8.21 10.98 7.86
CA HIS A 135 7.92 11.02 6.43
C HIS A 135 6.54 10.46 6.11
N LEU A 136 6.12 9.38 6.76
CA LEU A 136 4.76 8.85 6.60
C LEU A 136 3.73 9.84 7.16
N GLU A 137 4.01 10.43 8.33
CA GLU A 137 3.19 11.47 8.94
C GLU A 137 3.00 12.65 7.98
N THR A 138 4.10 13.18 7.39
CA THR A 138 4.03 14.27 6.42
C THR A 138 3.17 13.93 5.20
N GLU A 139 3.23 12.68 4.71
CA GLU A 139 2.35 12.27 3.61
C GLU A 139 0.89 12.23 4.08
N LEU A 140 0.59 11.61 5.22
CA LEU A 140 -0.79 11.49 5.73
C LEU A 140 -1.42 12.86 6.03
N ASP A 141 -0.69 13.76 6.68
CA ASP A 141 -1.14 15.13 6.99
C ASP A 141 -1.40 15.96 5.74
N ALA A 142 -0.71 15.66 4.63
CA ALA A 142 -0.88 16.38 3.38
C ALA A 142 -1.99 15.80 2.49
N ILE A 143 -2.36 14.53 2.70
CA ILE A 143 -3.44 13.87 1.97
C ILE A 143 -4.79 14.03 2.70
N GLU A 144 -4.77 14.05 4.04
CA GLU A 144 -5.96 14.10 4.91
C GLU A 144 -7.00 13.03 4.50
N PRO A 145 -6.64 11.73 4.50
CA PRO A 145 -7.52 10.68 4.00
C PRO A 145 -8.69 10.41 4.93
N GLU A 146 -9.84 10.03 4.37
CA GLU A 146 -10.97 9.50 5.14
C GLU A 146 -10.64 8.10 5.68
N MET A 147 -9.89 7.29 4.91
CA MET A 147 -9.54 5.94 5.28
C MET A 147 -8.08 5.59 4.96
N VAL A 148 -7.41 4.93 5.91
CA VAL A 148 -6.09 4.32 5.74
C VAL A 148 -6.22 2.81 5.67
N VAL A 149 -5.84 2.21 4.55
CA VAL A 149 -5.80 0.76 4.34
C VAL A 149 -4.39 0.25 4.62
N ALA A 150 -4.19 -0.48 5.71
CA ALA A 150 -2.88 -1.04 6.06
C ALA A 150 -2.76 -2.49 5.58
N THR A 151 -1.76 -2.79 4.73
CA THR A 151 -1.59 -4.16 4.19
C THR A 151 -0.57 -4.95 5.01
N GLY A 152 -1.06 -5.77 5.95
CA GLY A 152 -0.25 -6.66 6.78
C GLY A 152 -0.01 -6.13 8.19
N LYS A 153 0.57 -7.01 9.02
CA LYS A 153 0.83 -6.79 10.45
C LYS A 153 1.65 -5.52 10.72
N HIS A 154 2.79 -5.36 10.03
CA HIS A 154 3.73 -4.28 10.33
C HIS A 154 3.18 -2.90 9.95
N ALA A 155 2.47 -2.80 8.81
CA ALA A 155 1.77 -1.58 8.43
C ALA A 155 0.67 -1.24 9.45
N THR A 156 -0.14 -2.23 9.85
CA THR A 156 -1.21 -2.06 10.84
C THR A 156 -0.66 -1.59 12.18
N ALA A 157 0.40 -2.23 12.68
CA ALA A 157 1.06 -1.84 13.92
C ALA A 157 1.66 -0.43 13.84
N THR A 158 2.21 -0.04 12.68
CA THR A 158 2.72 1.33 12.48
C THR A 158 1.61 2.37 12.60
N MET A 159 0.46 2.13 11.96
CA MET A 159 -0.67 3.05 12.01
C MET A 159 -1.22 3.19 13.43
N LEU A 160 -1.43 2.09 14.14
CA LEU A 160 -1.87 2.13 15.54
C LEU A 160 -0.89 2.85 16.47
N ALA A 161 0.42 2.76 16.19
CA ALA A 161 1.45 3.44 16.96
C ALA A 161 1.44 4.96 16.79
N PHE A 162 0.73 5.53 15.80
CA PHE A 162 0.50 6.97 15.75
C PHE A 162 -0.33 7.47 16.93
N ASP A 163 -1.30 6.66 17.39
CA ASP A 163 -2.12 6.94 18.57
C ASP A 163 -1.55 6.32 19.87
N GLY A 164 -0.29 5.86 19.86
CA GLY A 164 0.31 5.18 21.00
C GLY A 164 -0.34 3.83 21.35
N ARG A 165 -1.03 3.20 20.39
CA ARG A 165 -1.65 1.87 20.55
C ARG A 165 -0.74 0.76 20.04
N THR A 166 -0.86 -0.42 20.63
CA THR A 166 -0.15 -1.64 20.21
C THR A 166 -1.11 -2.58 19.51
N LEU A 167 -0.61 -3.36 18.55
CA LEU A 167 -1.39 -4.37 17.84
C LEU A 167 -1.38 -5.70 18.62
N ASP A 168 -2.51 -6.06 19.21
CA ASP A 168 -2.71 -7.34 19.87
C ASP A 168 -3.43 -8.32 18.93
N GLY A 169 -2.67 -9.23 18.30
CA GLY A 169 -3.24 -10.23 17.39
C GLY A 169 -3.67 -9.67 16.04
N PHE A 170 -2.79 -9.75 15.04
CA PHE A 170 -3.08 -9.20 13.70
C PHE A 170 -4.30 -9.84 13.04
N VAL A 171 -4.48 -11.16 13.17
CA VAL A 171 -5.54 -11.91 12.50
C VAL A 171 -6.93 -11.40 12.90
N ASP A 172 -7.12 -11.06 14.18
CA ASP A 172 -8.39 -10.57 14.71
C ASP A 172 -8.69 -9.13 14.30
N SER A 173 -7.68 -8.37 13.85
CA SER A 173 -7.85 -6.99 13.34
C SER A 173 -8.22 -6.92 11.86
N VAL A 174 -8.06 -8.01 11.10
CA VAL A 174 -8.31 -8.00 9.66
C VAL A 174 -9.78 -7.74 9.38
N LEU A 175 -10.06 -6.75 8.53
CA LEU A 175 -11.41 -6.26 8.22
C LEU A 175 -12.17 -5.64 9.40
N GLU A 176 -11.50 -5.30 10.50
CA GLU A 176 -12.13 -4.56 11.61
C GLU A 176 -11.67 -3.10 11.57
N PRO A 177 -12.53 -2.14 11.16
CA PRO A 177 -12.19 -0.73 11.12
C PRO A 177 -11.87 -0.18 12.50
N VAL A 178 -10.86 0.68 12.59
CA VAL A 178 -10.42 1.30 13.84
C VAL A 178 -10.17 2.78 13.61
N GLU A 179 -10.82 3.65 14.38
CA GLU A 179 -10.57 5.10 14.32
C GLU A 179 -9.12 5.43 14.67
N LEU A 180 -8.50 6.32 13.90
CA LEU A 180 -7.17 6.90 14.11
C LEU A 180 -7.30 8.38 14.47
N ASP A 181 -7.14 8.70 15.76
CA ASP A 181 -7.30 10.08 16.25
C ASP A 181 -6.21 11.01 15.69
N ALA A 182 -4.99 10.51 15.46
CA ALA A 182 -3.87 11.29 14.93
C ALA A 182 -4.13 11.89 13.54
N PHE A 183 -5.04 11.30 12.75
CA PHE A 183 -5.27 11.69 11.36
C PHE A 183 -6.75 11.97 11.03
N ASP A 184 -7.65 11.91 12.01
CA ASP A 184 -9.11 12.02 11.80
C ASP A 184 -9.61 11.05 10.70
N ALA A 185 -9.08 9.82 10.72
CA ALA A 185 -9.26 8.83 9.66
C ALA A 185 -9.61 7.45 10.24
N THR A 186 -10.22 6.57 9.45
CA THR A 186 -10.44 5.17 9.84
C THR A 186 -9.33 4.27 9.29
N LEU A 187 -8.72 3.44 10.13
CA LEU A 187 -7.80 2.36 9.73
C LEU A 187 -8.58 1.12 9.33
N LEU A 188 -8.29 0.54 8.16
CA LEU A 188 -8.76 -0.77 7.73
C LEU A 188 -7.57 -1.73 7.55
N PRO A 189 -7.32 -2.65 8.49
CA PRO A 189 -6.28 -3.66 8.36
C PRO A 189 -6.67 -4.74 7.35
N LEU A 190 -5.79 -5.02 6.39
CA LEU A 190 -5.95 -6.08 5.39
C LEU A 190 -4.80 -7.09 5.46
N LEU A 191 -5.08 -8.33 5.06
CA LEU A 191 -4.02 -9.30 4.76
C LEU A 191 -3.14 -8.80 3.61
N HIS A 192 -1.82 -8.83 3.81
CA HIS A 192 -0.88 -8.65 2.71
C HIS A 192 -1.06 -9.77 1.66
N PRO A 193 -0.97 -9.48 0.34
CA PRO A 193 -1.24 -10.47 -0.71
C PRO A 193 -0.45 -11.78 -0.60
N SER A 194 0.76 -11.76 -0.03
CA SER A 194 1.58 -12.96 0.16
C SER A 194 0.99 -13.98 1.14
N TYR A 195 0.02 -13.57 1.97
CA TYR A 195 -0.57 -14.41 3.02
C TYR A 195 -2.02 -14.81 2.74
N GLN A 196 -2.65 -14.22 1.73
CA GLN A 196 -4.08 -14.41 1.46
C GLN A 196 -4.42 -15.89 1.18
N ASP A 197 -3.63 -16.58 0.35
CA ASP A 197 -3.85 -17.99 0.01
C ASP A 197 -3.84 -18.93 1.23
N VAL A 198 -3.14 -18.53 2.30
CA VAL A 198 -3.00 -19.32 3.54
C VAL A 198 -4.06 -18.96 4.58
N TRP A 199 -4.42 -17.68 4.66
CA TRP A 199 -5.19 -17.15 5.80
C TRP A 199 -6.66 -16.87 5.50
N LEU A 200 -7.06 -16.63 4.25
CA LEU A 200 -8.46 -16.34 3.94
C LEU A 200 -9.40 -17.45 4.40
N SER A 201 -9.07 -18.71 4.07
CA SER A 201 -9.86 -19.87 4.51
C SER A 201 -9.92 -20.02 6.03
N ARG A 202 -8.87 -19.62 6.75
CA ARG A 202 -8.83 -19.64 8.22
C ARG A 202 -9.68 -18.55 8.85
N LEU A 203 -9.80 -17.41 8.18
CA LEU A 203 -10.70 -16.32 8.53
C LEU A 203 -12.16 -16.60 8.12
N GLY A 204 -12.43 -17.73 7.45
CA GLY A 204 -13.76 -18.08 6.98
C GLY A 204 -14.20 -17.34 5.72
N TYR A 205 -13.26 -16.81 4.93
CA TYR A 205 -13.54 -16.11 3.68
C TYR A 205 -13.05 -16.90 2.46
N THR A 206 -13.85 -16.89 1.41
CA THR A 206 -13.37 -17.05 0.03
C THR A 206 -12.72 -15.75 -0.47
N ASP A 207 -11.99 -15.80 -1.59
CA ASP A 207 -11.44 -14.58 -2.22
C ASP A 207 -12.55 -13.58 -2.60
N GLU A 208 -13.69 -14.07 -3.10
CA GLU A 208 -14.83 -13.23 -3.47
C GLU A 208 -15.46 -12.55 -2.25
N GLU A 209 -15.78 -13.31 -1.21
CA GLU A 209 -16.34 -12.75 0.03
C GLU A 209 -15.39 -11.76 0.70
N TYR A 210 -14.07 -12.01 0.65
CA TYR A 210 -13.07 -11.08 1.19
C TYR A 210 -13.06 -9.76 0.42
N ARG A 211 -13.13 -9.80 -0.92
CA ARG A 211 -13.20 -8.59 -1.75
C ARG A 211 -14.50 -7.82 -1.53
N GLU A 212 -15.62 -8.51 -1.40
CA GLU A 212 -16.90 -7.89 -1.08
C GLU A 212 -16.88 -7.23 0.30
N ALA A 213 -16.28 -7.90 1.29
CA ALA A 213 -16.14 -7.37 2.64
C ALA A 213 -15.26 -6.11 2.68
N ILE A 214 -14.22 -6.04 1.86
CA ILE A 214 -13.40 -4.82 1.67
C ILE A 214 -14.24 -3.73 1.04
N ARG A 215 -14.88 -3.99 -0.10
CA ARG A 215 -15.70 -3.00 -0.81
C ARG A 215 -16.80 -2.42 0.08
N ALA A 216 -17.39 -3.23 0.96
CA ALA A 216 -18.43 -2.78 1.88
C ALA A 216 -17.94 -1.89 3.02
N ARG A 217 -16.61 -1.80 3.23
CA ARG A 217 -15.99 -1.02 4.32
C ARG A 217 -15.26 0.24 3.84
N LEU A 218 -14.83 0.27 2.58
CA LEU A 218 -14.27 1.47 1.98
C LEU A 218 -15.39 2.54 1.81
N PRO A 219 -15.05 3.84 1.82
CA PRO A 219 -16.02 4.94 1.77
C PRO A 219 -16.75 5.08 0.43
#